data_AF-A0A3E1QFJ7-F1
#
_entry.id   AF-A0A3E1QFJ7-F1
#
_cell.length_a   1.000
_cell.length_b   1.000
_cell.length_c   1.000
_cell.angle_alpha   90.00
_cell.angle_beta   90.00
_cell.angle_gamma   90.00
#
_symmetry.space_group_name_H-M   'P 1'
#
loop_
_entity.id
_entity.type
_entity.pdbx_description
1 polymer ?
#
loop_
_entity_poly.entity_id
_entity_poly.type
_entity_poly.pdbx_seq_one_letter_code
_entity_poly.pdbx_strand_id
1 'polypeptide(L)'
;MAGLNETNKWETEIYRIEENDPVHGGEDGITNKPIKQLANRTKYLKTEVEKRYIAQNASTEQTGLVQLDSNTDSDAEDKAATPKAVNVVKALVIAVRNALNNYIPNSKKSNADNSSSSDTIATSYALKKVRDIATKRATDTTAGQTVLSHKTNGTDKSKSASEFALGELNKELAGKGVPLGAVVSFPKGMNPRGYLRAIGGTFNRATYPDLYVANGNSDILPNLHRSDVGMTAYFAVDNIPTGWIAFDSIRTTVTQQNYPELYRYLVGKYGSISNVPLAEDRFIRNASNNLSVGETQSDEIKKHVHKVRTHWVNSSDSNIFYDKTKTVIDSRLRTATTTDDNLSDNGFMHPLLDSPMATGGNETRPKSLILKLCIKAKNTFDDVQFWVKAFGVVENAGALDAGTLAQNMQALSESVEQKIEENKQSTLREITNAKADIKQQFLQAQENLSQIGTLKTVWQGNVNSRQITLSEKCFGKTLILYLQSSESHRLNDNNDIELVSFEVGAEIEGKKGGRVRWLDVREVNAHSNGGRPIYYVEVKTFAVTVDRDGTTIHIEELAGRFVKRIDIR
;
A
#
# COMPACT_ATOMS: atom_id res chain seq x y z
N MET A 1 -32.74 129.70 -19.97
CA MET A 1 -31.74 129.42 -21.04
C MET A 1 -32.42 128.55 -22.07
N ALA A 2 -32.46 128.95 -23.34
CA ALA A 2 -32.99 128.10 -24.42
C ALA A 2 -31.88 127.13 -24.87
N GLY A 3 -32.10 125.82 -24.78
CA GLY A 3 -31.17 124.80 -25.27
C GLY A 3 -31.35 124.54 -26.77
N LEU A 4 -30.28 124.10 -27.44
CA LEU A 4 -30.35 123.63 -28.84
C LEU A 4 -31.08 122.29 -28.90
N ASN A 5 -32.11 122.17 -29.75
CA ASN A 5 -32.85 120.93 -29.92
C ASN A 5 -32.10 119.98 -30.88
N GLU A 6 -31.64 118.85 -30.36
CA GLU A 6 -30.89 117.85 -31.13
C GLU A 6 -31.83 116.86 -31.83
N THR A 7 -31.64 116.69 -33.14
CA THR A 7 -32.34 115.71 -33.96
C THR A 7 -31.43 114.54 -34.33
N ASN A 8 -31.99 113.33 -34.35
CA ASN A 8 -31.24 112.14 -34.74
C ASN A 8 -31.11 112.09 -36.27
N LYS A 9 -30.15 112.83 -36.80
CA LYS A 9 -29.91 112.98 -38.23
C LYS A 9 -28.42 113.07 -38.49
N TRP A 10 -27.94 112.33 -39.50
CA TRP A 10 -26.60 112.54 -40.03
C TRP A 10 -26.59 113.77 -40.93
N GLU A 11 -25.89 114.82 -40.51
CA GLU A 11 -25.65 115.98 -41.37
C GLU A 11 -24.51 115.65 -42.34
N THR A 12 -24.67 115.89 -43.65
CA THR A 12 -23.63 115.50 -44.64
C THR A 12 -22.37 116.37 -44.55
N GLU A 13 -22.53 117.61 -44.12
CA GLU A 13 -21.45 118.57 -43.87
C GLU A 13 -21.73 119.40 -42.62
N ILE A 14 -20.69 119.97 -42.02
CA ILE A 14 -20.82 120.94 -40.94
C ILE A 14 -20.56 122.30 -41.59
N TYR A 15 -21.53 123.19 -41.47
CA TYR A 15 -21.46 124.54 -41.99
C TYR A 15 -20.27 125.26 -41.36
N ARG A 16 -19.47 125.93 -42.18
CA ARG A 16 -18.42 126.83 -41.73
C ARG A 16 -19.00 128.23 -41.77
N ILE A 17 -18.92 128.95 -40.65
CA ILE A 17 -19.32 130.36 -40.62
C ILE A 17 -18.37 131.12 -41.54
N GLU A 18 -18.94 131.87 -42.48
CA GLU A 18 -18.20 132.71 -43.42
C GLU A 18 -18.03 134.13 -42.86
N GLU A 19 -17.03 134.88 -43.31
CA GLU A 19 -16.71 136.22 -42.77
C GLU A 19 -17.86 137.22 -42.91
N ASN A 20 -18.72 137.03 -43.91
CA ASN A 20 -19.86 137.90 -44.21
C ASN A 20 -21.17 137.43 -43.54
N ASP A 21 -21.15 136.35 -42.77
CA ASP A 21 -22.37 135.86 -42.11
C ASP A 21 -22.81 136.81 -40.97
N PRO A 22 -24.09 137.15 -40.86
CA PRO A 22 -24.58 137.97 -39.77
C PRO A 22 -24.43 137.21 -38.43
N VAL A 23 -24.00 137.91 -37.38
CA VAL A 23 -23.99 137.36 -36.01
C VAL A 23 -25.44 137.30 -35.50
N HIS A 24 -26.15 136.25 -35.92
CA HIS A 24 -27.54 136.00 -35.58
C HIS A 24 -27.65 134.72 -34.74
N GLY A 25 -28.00 134.91 -33.46
CA GLY A 25 -28.31 133.82 -32.53
C GLY A 25 -29.75 133.30 -32.70
N GLY A 26 -30.20 132.46 -31.77
CA GLY A 26 -31.50 131.80 -31.84
C GLY A 26 -31.41 130.37 -32.42
N GLU A 27 -32.55 129.66 -32.43
CA GLU A 27 -32.64 128.25 -32.85
C GLU A 27 -32.25 128.01 -34.31
N ASP A 28 -32.54 129.00 -35.16
CA ASP A 28 -32.25 129.01 -36.60
C ASP A 28 -31.20 130.08 -36.97
N GLY A 29 -30.51 130.62 -35.96
CA GLY A 29 -29.42 131.56 -36.13
C GLY A 29 -28.21 130.91 -36.81
N ILE A 30 -27.63 131.60 -37.80
CA ILE A 30 -26.51 131.06 -38.59
C ILE A 30 -25.28 130.77 -37.73
N THR A 31 -25.09 131.52 -36.64
CA THR A 31 -24.01 131.32 -35.66
C THR A 31 -24.12 129.97 -34.93
N ASN A 32 -25.34 129.45 -34.73
CA ASN A 32 -25.57 128.19 -34.01
C ASN A 32 -25.66 126.96 -34.93
N LYS A 33 -25.73 127.16 -36.26
CA LYS A 33 -25.88 126.09 -37.25
C LYS A 33 -24.77 125.02 -37.19
N PRO A 34 -23.47 125.36 -37.10
CA PRO A 34 -22.40 124.35 -37.02
C PRO A 34 -22.51 123.50 -35.75
N ILE A 35 -22.86 124.12 -34.62
CA ILE A 35 -23.00 123.47 -33.32
C ILE A 35 -24.20 122.51 -33.34
N LYS A 36 -25.35 122.95 -33.89
CA LYS A 36 -26.55 122.12 -34.07
C LYS A 36 -26.24 120.91 -34.94
N GLN A 37 -25.50 121.10 -36.03
CA GLN A 37 -25.13 120.02 -36.94
C GLN A 37 -24.18 118.99 -36.30
N LEU A 38 -23.20 119.45 -35.53
CA LEU A 38 -22.30 118.58 -34.78
C LEU A 38 -23.06 117.79 -33.71
N ALA A 39 -23.98 118.43 -32.99
CA ALA A 39 -24.82 117.79 -31.99
C ALA A 39 -25.73 116.70 -32.62
N ASN A 40 -26.36 117.00 -33.77
CA ASN A 40 -27.16 116.03 -34.53
C ASN A 40 -26.35 114.79 -34.95
N ARG A 41 -25.14 114.99 -35.51
CA ARG A 41 -24.22 113.89 -35.86
C ARG A 41 -23.84 113.04 -34.65
N THR A 42 -23.54 113.69 -33.53
CA THR A 42 -23.15 113.02 -32.28
C THR A 42 -24.30 112.15 -31.76
N LYS A 43 -25.53 112.66 -31.78
CA LYS A 43 -26.73 111.91 -31.41
C LYS A 43 -26.97 110.71 -32.34
N TYR A 44 -26.80 110.88 -33.65
CA TYR A 44 -26.88 109.78 -34.63
C TYR A 44 -25.84 108.70 -34.39
N LEU A 45 -24.56 109.07 -34.22
CA LEU A 45 -23.50 108.13 -33.94
C LEU A 45 -23.72 107.39 -32.62
N LYS A 46 -24.19 108.09 -31.58
CA LYS A 46 -24.56 107.48 -30.30
C LYS A 46 -25.66 106.43 -30.48
N THR A 47 -26.74 106.76 -31.20
CA THR A 47 -27.82 105.80 -31.49
C THR A 47 -27.31 104.59 -32.28
N GLU A 48 -26.42 104.79 -33.25
CA GLU A 48 -25.91 103.69 -34.08
C GLU A 48 -24.90 102.80 -33.32
N VAL A 49 -24.10 103.37 -32.41
CA VAL A 49 -23.26 102.62 -31.47
C VAL A 49 -24.13 101.84 -30.48
N GLU A 50 -25.19 102.46 -29.91
CA GLU A 50 -26.11 101.79 -29.00
C GLU A 50 -26.82 100.59 -29.67
N LYS A 51 -27.23 100.70 -30.94
CA LYS A 51 -27.76 99.56 -31.71
C LYS A 51 -26.76 98.40 -31.84
N ARG A 52 -25.47 98.70 -32.00
CA ARG A 52 -24.40 97.69 -32.07
C ARG A 52 -24.04 97.11 -30.70
N TYR A 53 -24.23 97.88 -29.63
CA TYR A 53 -23.91 97.49 -28.26
C TYR A 53 -25.04 96.66 -27.59
N ILE A 54 -26.26 96.71 -28.11
CA ILE A 54 -27.32 95.73 -27.82
C ILE A 54 -27.06 94.45 -28.63
N ALA A 55 -25.95 93.77 -28.35
CA ALA A 55 -25.67 92.48 -28.95
C ALA A 55 -26.58 91.42 -28.27
N GLN A 56 -27.54 90.89 -29.02
CA GLN A 56 -28.35 89.75 -28.57
C GLN A 56 -27.48 88.49 -28.52
N ASN A 57 -27.80 87.55 -27.61
CA ASN A 57 -27.12 86.25 -27.57
C ASN A 57 -27.36 85.49 -28.88
N ALA A 58 -26.36 84.73 -29.32
CA ALA A 58 -26.53 83.83 -30.46
C ALA A 58 -27.51 82.71 -30.10
N SER A 59 -28.29 82.26 -31.09
CA SER A 59 -29.12 81.05 -31.01
C SER A 59 -28.97 80.22 -32.29
N THR A 60 -29.64 79.07 -32.35
CA THR A 60 -29.75 78.23 -33.55
C THR A 60 -30.46 78.92 -34.72
N GLU A 61 -31.22 79.99 -34.47
CA GLU A 61 -31.99 80.74 -35.49
C GLU A 61 -31.46 82.16 -35.75
N GLN A 62 -30.59 82.69 -34.88
CA GLN A 62 -30.11 84.07 -34.97
C GLN A 62 -28.61 84.21 -34.64
N THR A 63 -27.89 84.96 -35.46
CA THR A 63 -26.48 85.31 -35.20
C THR A 63 -26.36 86.32 -34.05
N GLY A 64 -25.43 86.10 -33.12
CA GLY A 64 -25.22 86.97 -31.95
C GLY A 64 -23.91 86.70 -31.21
N LEU A 65 -23.77 87.18 -29.98
CA LEU A 65 -22.63 86.85 -29.10
C LEU A 65 -22.82 85.46 -28.50
N VAL A 66 -21.83 84.57 -28.67
CA VAL A 66 -21.85 83.21 -28.12
C VAL A 66 -21.25 83.20 -26.72
N GLN A 67 -21.99 82.67 -25.75
CA GLN A 67 -21.46 82.40 -24.40
C GLN A 67 -20.83 81.00 -24.34
N LEU A 68 -19.73 80.86 -23.60
CA LEU A 68 -19.04 79.58 -23.43
C LEU A 68 -19.52 78.86 -22.17
N ASP A 69 -19.88 77.58 -22.29
CA ASP A 69 -20.32 76.72 -21.20
C ASP A 69 -19.37 75.51 -21.03
N SER A 70 -19.05 75.17 -19.79
CA SER A 70 -18.20 74.03 -19.44
C SER A 70 -18.95 72.87 -18.79
N ASN A 71 -20.28 72.94 -18.71
CA ASN A 71 -21.13 71.82 -18.29
C ASN A 71 -21.13 70.72 -19.35
N THR A 72 -21.32 69.47 -18.94
CA THR A 72 -21.29 68.27 -19.82
C THR A 72 -22.67 67.69 -20.12
N ASP A 73 -23.70 68.30 -19.56
CA ASP A 73 -25.11 67.91 -19.56
C ASP A 73 -26.00 69.12 -19.89
N SER A 74 -25.44 70.14 -20.56
CA SER A 74 -26.16 71.34 -20.94
C SER A 74 -26.99 71.09 -22.20
N ASP A 75 -28.30 71.33 -22.10
CA ASP A 75 -29.23 71.33 -23.24
C ASP A 75 -29.42 72.74 -23.83
N ALA A 76 -28.60 73.71 -23.44
CA ALA A 76 -28.70 75.09 -23.89
C ALA A 76 -28.26 75.26 -25.35
N GLU A 77 -29.14 75.82 -26.19
CA GLU A 77 -28.86 76.08 -27.61
C GLU A 77 -28.25 77.46 -27.90
N ASP A 78 -28.13 78.32 -26.88
CA ASP A 78 -27.54 79.67 -26.96
C ASP A 78 -26.09 79.75 -26.46
N LYS A 79 -25.47 78.59 -26.17
CA LYS A 79 -24.11 78.47 -25.64
C LYS A 79 -23.27 77.48 -26.44
N ALA A 80 -21.96 77.72 -26.48
CA ALA A 80 -20.99 76.79 -27.06
C ALA A 80 -20.21 76.04 -25.98
N ALA A 81 -20.04 74.73 -26.17
CA ALA A 81 -19.22 73.90 -25.29
C ALA A 81 -17.74 74.30 -25.34
N THR A 82 -17.10 74.41 -24.17
CA THR A 82 -15.65 74.63 -24.09
C THR A 82 -14.86 73.35 -24.37
N PRO A 83 -13.58 73.46 -24.77
CA PRO A 83 -12.67 72.29 -24.86
C PRO A 83 -12.58 71.50 -23.54
N LYS A 84 -12.80 72.15 -22.39
CA LYS A 84 -12.84 71.49 -21.08
C LYS A 84 -14.01 70.52 -20.99
N ALA A 85 -15.23 70.94 -21.33
CA ALA A 85 -16.41 70.06 -21.37
C ALA A 85 -16.19 68.88 -22.32
N VAL A 86 -15.68 69.14 -23.54
CA VAL A 86 -15.40 68.11 -24.54
C VAL A 86 -14.38 67.07 -24.04
N ASN A 87 -13.32 67.50 -23.35
CA ASN A 87 -12.33 66.59 -22.78
C ASN A 87 -12.89 65.70 -21.66
N VAL A 88 -13.80 66.22 -20.84
CA VAL A 88 -14.48 65.42 -19.80
C VAL A 88 -15.37 64.35 -20.44
N VAL A 89 -16.16 64.73 -21.46
CA VAL A 89 -16.97 63.76 -22.24
C VAL A 89 -16.09 62.71 -22.90
N LYS A 90 -14.95 63.10 -23.49
CA LYS A 90 -13.98 62.15 -24.08
C LYS A 90 -13.45 61.15 -23.05
N ALA A 91 -13.13 61.60 -21.83
CA ALA A 91 -12.67 60.71 -20.76
C ALA A 91 -13.76 59.70 -20.37
N LEU A 92 -15.02 60.14 -20.26
CA LEU A 92 -16.16 59.26 -20.00
C LEU A 92 -16.35 58.23 -21.13
N VAL A 93 -16.25 58.65 -22.39
CA VAL A 93 -16.33 57.72 -23.55
C VAL A 93 -15.22 56.68 -23.52
N ILE A 94 -13.99 57.06 -23.19
CA ILE A 94 -12.87 56.11 -23.04
C ILE A 94 -13.15 55.13 -21.90
N ALA A 95 -13.64 55.62 -20.75
CA ALA A 95 -14.00 54.77 -19.62
C ALA A 95 -15.09 53.74 -19.99
N VAL A 96 -16.14 54.17 -20.70
CA VAL A 96 -17.20 53.28 -21.18
C VAL A 96 -16.67 52.24 -22.17
N ARG A 97 -15.84 52.63 -23.14
CA ARG A 97 -15.22 51.68 -24.09
C ARG A 97 -14.37 50.63 -23.37
N ASN A 98 -13.56 51.05 -22.40
CA ASN A 98 -12.74 50.14 -21.60
C ASN A 98 -13.60 49.18 -20.77
N ALA A 99 -14.71 49.66 -20.19
CA ALA A 99 -15.66 48.82 -19.47
C ALA A 99 -16.31 47.77 -20.39
N LEU A 100 -16.69 48.15 -21.61
CA LEU A 100 -17.30 47.25 -22.59
C LEU A 100 -16.32 46.21 -23.14
N ASN A 101 -15.05 46.56 -23.35
CA ASN A 101 -14.03 45.61 -23.83
C ASN A 101 -13.79 44.44 -22.86
N ASN A 102 -14.02 44.65 -21.56
CA ASN A 102 -13.88 43.61 -20.53
C ASN A 102 -15.21 42.98 -20.12
N TYR A 103 -16.31 43.35 -20.79
CA TYR A 103 -17.65 42.88 -20.44
C TYR A 103 -18.08 41.73 -21.35
N ILE A 104 -18.43 40.60 -20.74
CA ILE A 104 -19.07 39.48 -21.44
C ILE A 104 -20.58 39.55 -21.21
N PRO A 105 -21.41 39.71 -22.25
CA PRO A 105 -22.85 39.81 -22.11
C PRO A 105 -23.47 38.49 -21.63
N ASN A 106 -24.56 38.59 -20.87
CA ASN A 106 -25.23 37.40 -20.30
C ASN A 106 -25.75 36.44 -21.37
N SER A 107 -26.11 36.93 -22.56
CA SER A 107 -26.50 36.10 -23.71
C SER A 107 -25.36 35.22 -24.25
N LYS A 108 -24.11 35.54 -23.93
CA LYS A 108 -22.91 34.76 -24.31
C LYS A 108 -22.42 33.84 -23.19
N LYS A 109 -23.11 33.80 -22.05
CA LYS A 109 -22.81 32.92 -20.93
C LYS A 109 -23.77 31.73 -20.94
N SER A 110 -23.25 30.52 -20.81
CA SER A 110 -24.05 29.29 -20.79
C SER A 110 -23.90 28.52 -19.49
N ASN A 111 -25.04 28.07 -18.96
CA ASN A 111 -25.11 27.17 -17.79
C ASN A 111 -25.19 25.69 -18.20
N ALA A 112 -25.18 25.38 -19.51
CA ALA A 112 -25.25 24.01 -20.00
C ALA A 112 -23.90 23.27 -19.79
N ASP A 113 -23.99 22.02 -19.35
CA ASP A 113 -22.87 21.11 -19.09
C ASP A 113 -22.46 20.28 -20.32
N ASN A 114 -23.14 20.48 -21.46
CA ASN A 114 -22.91 19.78 -22.72
C ASN A 114 -23.03 20.70 -23.94
N SER A 115 -22.87 22.01 -23.77
CA SER A 115 -22.96 22.96 -24.88
C SER A 115 -21.85 22.70 -25.90
N SER A 116 -22.23 22.41 -27.14
CA SER A 116 -21.31 22.31 -28.28
C SER A 116 -21.15 23.63 -29.04
N SER A 117 -21.77 24.72 -28.56
CA SER A 117 -21.70 26.04 -29.21
C SER A 117 -20.32 26.67 -29.04
N SER A 118 -19.72 27.11 -30.15
CA SER A 118 -18.48 27.91 -30.15
C SER A 118 -18.71 29.37 -29.74
N ASP A 119 -19.97 29.81 -29.67
CA ASP A 119 -20.34 31.22 -29.51
C ASP A 119 -20.58 31.63 -28.06
N THR A 120 -20.61 30.67 -27.15
CA THR A 120 -20.92 30.90 -25.72
C THR A 120 -19.81 30.38 -24.83
N ILE A 121 -19.53 31.07 -23.74
CA ILE A 121 -18.59 30.61 -22.72
C ILE A 121 -19.33 29.92 -21.55
N ALA A 122 -18.67 28.95 -20.93
CA ALA A 122 -19.20 28.29 -19.74
C ALA A 122 -19.20 29.23 -18.52
N THR A 123 -20.29 29.25 -17.77
CA THR A 123 -20.31 29.88 -16.45
C THR A 123 -19.61 29.02 -15.40
N SER A 124 -19.27 29.62 -14.26
CA SER A 124 -18.78 28.87 -13.09
C SER A 124 -19.77 27.80 -12.62
N TYR A 125 -21.08 28.02 -12.81
CA TYR A 125 -22.11 27.02 -12.51
C TYR A 125 -22.03 25.80 -13.45
N ALA A 126 -21.91 26.02 -14.77
CA ALA A 126 -21.71 24.93 -15.72
C ALA A 126 -20.44 24.13 -15.40
N LEU A 127 -19.34 24.85 -15.12
CA LEU A 127 -18.06 24.24 -14.79
C LEU A 127 -18.12 23.45 -13.48
N LYS A 128 -18.83 23.96 -12.47
CA LYS A 128 -19.12 23.25 -11.23
C LYS A 128 -19.95 21.99 -11.48
N LYS A 129 -21.00 22.08 -12.30
CA LYS A 129 -21.88 20.95 -12.63
C LYS A 129 -21.10 19.82 -13.30
N VAL A 130 -20.26 20.13 -14.28
CA VAL A 130 -19.36 19.16 -14.93
C VAL A 130 -18.38 18.55 -13.93
N ARG A 131 -17.76 19.37 -13.06
CA ARG A 131 -16.85 18.88 -12.01
C ARG A 131 -17.55 17.94 -11.05
N ASP A 132 -18.75 18.29 -10.59
CA ASP A 132 -19.53 17.45 -9.67
C ASP A 132 -19.84 16.10 -10.33
N ILE A 133 -20.26 16.08 -11.60
CA ILE A 133 -20.48 14.84 -12.37
C ILE A 133 -19.18 14.02 -12.49
N ALA A 134 -18.07 14.67 -12.85
CA ALA A 134 -16.79 14.00 -13.04
C ALA A 134 -16.19 13.45 -11.73
N THR A 135 -16.54 14.03 -10.57
CA THR A 135 -16.01 13.61 -9.27
C THR A 135 -16.94 12.70 -8.48
N LYS A 136 -18.23 12.67 -8.82
CA LYS A 136 -19.23 11.86 -8.12
C LYS A 136 -19.04 10.39 -8.48
N ARG A 137 -18.85 9.55 -7.46
CA ARG A 137 -18.82 8.09 -7.64
C ARG A 137 -20.23 7.56 -7.91
N ALA A 138 -20.32 6.58 -8.79
CA ALA A 138 -21.57 5.89 -9.06
C ALA A 138 -22.05 5.11 -7.84
N THR A 139 -23.37 5.04 -7.67
CA THR A 139 -24.05 4.14 -6.72
C THR A 139 -25.24 3.47 -7.43
N ASP A 140 -25.87 2.49 -6.78
CA ASP A 140 -27.04 1.77 -7.32
C ASP A 140 -28.20 2.69 -7.76
N THR A 141 -28.26 3.92 -7.25
CA THR A 141 -29.34 4.88 -7.53
C THR A 141 -28.85 6.17 -8.19
N THR A 142 -27.54 6.32 -8.41
CA THR A 142 -26.94 7.58 -8.88
C THR A 142 -25.86 7.35 -9.92
N ALA A 143 -26.04 7.94 -11.11
CA ALA A 143 -25.03 7.93 -12.15
C ALA A 143 -23.76 8.70 -11.73
N GLY A 144 -22.58 8.15 -12.04
CA GLY A 144 -21.28 8.72 -11.69
C GLY A 144 -20.12 7.88 -12.24
N GLN A 145 -18.89 8.13 -11.77
CA GLN A 145 -17.73 7.33 -12.11
C GLN A 145 -17.64 6.07 -11.24
N THR A 146 -17.44 4.91 -11.86
CA THR A 146 -17.24 3.64 -11.14
C THR A 146 -15.76 3.26 -11.13
N VAL A 147 -15.27 2.79 -9.98
CA VAL A 147 -13.90 2.28 -9.86
C VAL A 147 -13.88 0.79 -10.22
N LEU A 148 -12.96 0.38 -11.09
CA LEU A 148 -12.74 -1.03 -11.41
C LEU A 148 -12.05 -1.74 -10.24
N SER A 149 -12.53 -2.94 -9.93
CA SER A 149 -12.00 -3.79 -8.85
C SER A 149 -11.51 -5.12 -9.41
N HIS A 150 -10.38 -5.61 -8.88
CA HIS A 150 -9.87 -6.96 -9.13
C HIS A 150 -10.41 -8.00 -8.12
N LYS A 151 -11.17 -7.55 -7.11
CA LYS A 151 -11.79 -8.47 -6.12
C LYS A 151 -12.96 -9.22 -6.77
N THR A 152 -13.04 -10.52 -6.50
CA THR A 152 -14.10 -11.43 -6.99
C THR A 152 -15.17 -11.72 -5.94
N ASN A 153 -15.10 -11.10 -4.75
CA ASN A 153 -15.95 -11.39 -3.59
C ASN A 153 -17.26 -10.60 -3.52
N GLY A 154 -17.47 -9.62 -4.40
CA GLY A 154 -18.76 -8.91 -4.54
C GLY A 154 -19.24 -8.09 -3.34
N THR A 155 -18.37 -7.66 -2.42
CA THR A 155 -18.81 -6.98 -1.17
C THR A 155 -19.03 -5.47 -1.28
N ASP A 156 -18.45 -4.80 -2.27
CA ASP A 156 -18.50 -3.34 -2.44
C ASP A 156 -19.35 -2.96 -3.65
N LYS A 157 -20.51 -2.35 -3.39
CA LYS A 157 -21.48 -1.94 -4.42
C LYS A 157 -21.08 -0.69 -5.20
N SER A 158 -20.05 0.03 -4.76
CA SER A 158 -19.56 1.24 -5.44
C SER A 158 -18.52 0.95 -6.53
N LYS A 159 -18.27 -0.34 -6.82
CA LYS A 159 -17.22 -0.80 -7.72
C LYS A 159 -17.77 -1.78 -8.75
N SER A 160 -17.19 -1.76 -9.95
CA SER A 160 -17.46 -2.75 -11.00
C SER A 160 -16.32 -3.75 -11.07
N ALA A 161 -16.64 -4.99 -11.41
CA ALA A 161 -15.62 -6.00 -11.69
C ALA A 161 -14.81 -5.59 -12.91
N SER A 162 -13.49 -5.68 -12.81
CA SER A 162 -12.58 -5.58 -13.95
C SER A 162 -12.66 -6.83 -14.82
N GLU A 163 -12.28 -6.72 -16.09
CA GLU A 163 -12.11 -7.88 -16.99
C GLU A 163 -11.17 -8.93 -16.37
N PHE A 164 -10.11 -8.49 -15.68
CA PHE A 164 -9.22 -9.36 -14.93
C PHE A 164 -9.95 -10.10 -13.80
N ALA A 165 -10.79 -9.43 -13.00
CA ALA A 165 -11.59 -10.09 -11.95
C ALA A 165 -12.54 -11.13 -12.56
N LEU A 166 -13.17 -10.81 -13.69
CA LEU A 166 -14.04 -11.74 -14.41
C LEU A 166 -13.23 -12.93 -14.94
N GLY A 167 -12.02 -12.70 -15.43
CA GLY A 167 -11.09 -13.75 -15.85
C GLY A 167 -10.64 -14.64 -14.70
N GLU A 168 -10.30 -14.08 -13.54
CA GLU A 168 -9.95 -14.84 -12.34
C GLU A 168 -11.14 -15.63 -11.80
N LEU A 169 -12.33 -15.02 -11.75
CA LEU A 169 -13.56 -15.73 -11.40
C LEU A 169 -13.86 -16.86 -12.38
N ASN A 170 -13.65 -16.64 -13.68
CA ASN A 170 -13.82 -17.67 -14.70
C ASN A 170 -12.78 -18.80 -14.56
N LYS A 171 -11.53 -18.49 -14.18
CA LYS A 171 -10.53 -19.53 -13.85
C LYS A 171 -10.93 -20.30 -12.59
N GLU A 172 -11.46 -19.62 -11.59
CA GLU A 172 -11.96 -20.25 -10.36
C GLU A 172 -13.16 -21.16 -10.65
N LEU A 173 -14.10 -20.71 -11.49
CA LEU A 173 -15.25 -21.50 -11.93
C LEU A 173 -14.85 -22.65 -12.86
N ALA A 174 -13.95 -22.41 -13.82
CA ALA A 174 -13.45 -23.42 -14.75
C ALA A 174 -12.54 -24.46 -14.06
N GLY A 175 -11.85 -24.09 -12.97
CA GLY A 175 -11.10 -25.01 -12.11
C GLY A 175 -11.99 -25.89 -11.21
N LYS A 176 -13.27 -25.55 -11.08
CA LYS A 176 -14.29 -26.23 -10.27
C LYS A 176 -15.24 -27.11 -11.09
N GLY A 177 -14.76 -27.79 -12.14
CA GLY A 177 -15.59 -28.75 -12.90
C GLY A 177 -16.19 -29.89 -12.06
N VAL A 178 -15.73 -30.06 -10.82
CA VAL A 178 -16.24 -31.02 -9.84
C VAL A 178 -16.41 -30.30 -8.50
N PRO A 179 -17.64 -30.21 -7.95
CA PRO A 179 -17.86 -29.56 -6.65
C PRO A 179 -17.16 -30.31 -5.52
N LEU A 180 -16.73 -29.57 -4.50
CA LEU A 180 -16.13 -30.15 -3.29
C LEU A 180 -17.14 -31.10 -2.61
N GLY A 181 -16.65 -32.26 -2.16
CA GLY A 181 -17.49 -33.35 -1.65
C GLY A 181 -18.09 -34.27 -2.72
N ALA A 182 -18.00 -33.94 -4.02
CA ALA A 182 -18.48 -34.82 -5.07
C ALA A 182 -17.66 -36.11 -5.16
N VAL A 183 -18.37 -37.21 -5.42
CA VAL A 183 -17.77 -38.52 -5.71
C VAL A 183 -17.50 -38.63 -7.21
N VAL A 184 -16.25 -38.92 -7.57
CA VAL A 184 -15.81 -39.14 -8.95
C VAL A 184 -15.09 -40.48 -9.06
N SER A 185 -15.33 -41.20 -10.16
CA SER A 185 -14.64 -42.44 -10.47
C SER A 185 -13.38 -42.18 -11.31
N PHE A 186 -12.27 -42.81 -10.93
CA PHE A 186 -11.02 -42.80 -11.69
C PHE A 186 -10.59 -44.24 -12.00
N PRO A 187 -9.94 -44.51 -13.16
CA PRO A 187 -9.28 -45.78 -13.42
C PRO A 187 -8.38 -46.27 -12.27
N LYS A 188 -8.39 -47.58 -12.03
CA LYS A 188 -7.56 -48.22 -10.99
C LYS A 188 -6.07 -47.92 -11.19
N GLY A 189 -5.37 -47.63 -10.10
CA GLY A 189 -3.92 -47.32 -10.12
C GLY A 189 -3.59 -45.83 -10.19
N MET A 190 -4.58 -44.95 -10.39
CA MET A 190 -4.38 -43.51 -10.28
C MET A 190 -4.49 -43.01 -8.84
N ASN A 191 -3.71 -41.98 -8.51
CA ASN A 191 -3.80 -41.23 -7.26
C ASN A 191 -4.08 -39.74 -7.58
N PRO A 192 -5.35 -39.37 -7.78
CA PRO A 192 -5.72 -38.02 -8.22
C PRO A 192 -5.45 -36.99 -7.12
N ARG A 193 -4.68 -35.95 -7.45
CA ARG A 193 -4.38 -34.86 -6.53
C ARG A 193 -5.65 -34.10 -6.15
N GLY A 194 -5.80 -33.80 -4.87
CA GLY A 194 -6.94 -33.03 -4.37
C GLY A 194 -8.16 -33.87 -4.01
N TYR A 195 -8.03 -35.20 -3.97
CA TYR A 195 -9.11 -36.14 -3.65
C TYR A 195 -8.70 -37.09 -2.53
N LEU A 196 -9.70 -37.60 -1.80
CA LEU A 196 -9.54 -38.66 -0.81
C LEU A 196 -10.29 -39.91 -1.25
N ARG A 197 -9.75 -41.09 -0.94
CA ARG A 197 -10.33 -42.36 -1.40
C ARG A 197 -11.62 -42.66 -0.63
N ALA A 198 -12.70 -42.97 -1.35
CA ALA A 198 -14.02 -43.25 -0.77
C ALA A 198 -14.11 -44.69 -0.22
N ILE A 199 -13.29 -45.00 0.80
CA ILE A 199 -13.18 -46.36 1.37
C ILE A 199 -13.67 -46.46 2.82
N GLY A 200 -14.41 -45.46 3.32
CA GLY A 200 -14.90 -45.46 4.70
C GLY A 200 -13.91 -44.94 5.75
N GLY A 201 -12.77 -44.37 5.33
CA GLY A 201 -11.77 -43.81 6.25
C GLY A 201 -12.19 -42.46 6.83
N THR A 202 -11.50 -42.03 7.89
CA THR A 202 -11.66 -40.69 8.47
C THR A 202 -10.70 -39.68 7.84
N PHE A 203 -11.03 -38.39 7.90
CA PHE A 203 -10.14 -37.30 7.53
C PHE A 203 -10.06 -36.23 8.62
N ASN A 204 -8.93 -35.51 8.67
CA ASN A 204 -8.73 -34.46 9.66
C ASN A 204 -9.58 -33.22 9.32
N ARG A 205 -10.53 -32.88 10.20
CA ARG A 205 -11.41 -31.71 10.04
C ARG A 205 -10.66 -30.39 9.94
N ALA A 206 -9.56 -30.21 10.68
CA ALA A 206 -8.77 -28.98 10.61
C ALA A 206 -8.08 -28.83 9.24
N THR A 207 -7.75 -29.94 8.59
CA THR A 207 -7.15 -29.96 7.25
C THR A 207 -8.19 -29.82 6.15
N TYR A 208 -9.43 -30.30 6.37
CA TYR A 208 -10.50 -30.30 5.37
C TYR A 208 -11.85 -29.78 5.94
N PRO A 209 -11.92 -28.52 6.39
CA PRO A 209 -13.13 -27.98 7.03
C PRO A 209 -14.32 -27.92 6.07
N ASP A 210 -14.09 -27.52 4.81
CA ASP A 210 -15.16 -27.44 3.80
C ASP A 210 -15.70 -28.82 3.43
N LEU A 211 -14.82 -29.84 3.41
CA LEU A 211 -15.21 -31.22 3.13
C LEU A 211 -16.11 -31.76 4.24
N TYR A 212 -15.82 -31.42 5.50
CA TYR A 212 -16.67 -31.82 6.62
C TYR A 212 -18.09 -31.30 6.46
N VAL A 213 -18.26 -30.04 6.06
CA VAL A 213 -19.58 -29.45 5.81
C VAL A 213 -20.24 -30.13 4.61
N ALA A 214 -19.54 -30.27 3.49
CA ALA A 214 -20.07 -30.90 2.28
C ALA A 214 -20.41 -32.40 2.47
N ASN A 215 -19.69 -33.09 3.36
CA ASN A 215 -19.92 -34.49 3.73
C ASN A 215 -20.98 -34.65 4.85
N GLY A 216 -21.85 -33.65 5.03
CA GLY A 216 -22.99 -33.73 5.94
C GLY A 216 -22.60 -33.65 7.42
N ASN A 217 -21.58 -32.84 7.76
CA ASN A 217 -21.02 -32.74 9.11
C ASN A 217 -20.47 -34.07 9.64
N SER A 218 -19.82 -34.84 8.77
CA SER A 218 -19.13 -36.08 9.11
C SER A 218 -17.68 -36.04 8.65
N ASP A 219 -16.78 -36.49 9.52
CA ASP A 219 -15.37 -36.73 9.24
C ASP A 219 -15.10 -38.14 8.69
N ILE A 220 -16.16 -38.92 8.44
CA ILE A 220 -16.10 -40.27 7.87
C ILE A 220 -16.48 -40.20 6.39
N LEU A 221 -15.58 -40.62 5.50
CA LEU A 221 -15.86 -40.69 4.08
C LEU A 221 -16.87 -41.82 3.76
N PRO A 222 -17.65 -41.70 2.67
CA PRO A 222 -18.45 -42.81 2.18
C PRO A 222 -17.59 -44.05 1.91
N ASN A 223 -18.09 -45.23 2.30
CA ASN A 223 -17.47 -46.50 1.91
C ASN A 223 -18.09 -47.04 0.62
N LEU A 224 -17.42 -46.75 -0.48
CA LEU A 224 -17.75 -47.19 -1.83
C LEU A 224 -16.82 -48.33 -2.31
N HIS A 225 -16.01 -48.90 -1.41
CA HIS A 225 -15.24 -50.11 -1.68
C HIS A 225 -16.06 -51.35 -1.35
N ARG A 226 -17.20 -51.50 -2.03
CA ARG A 226 -18.05 -52.68 -1.92
C ARG A 226 -17.72 -53.65 -3.06
N SER A 227 -17.71 -54.93 -2.73
CA SER A 227 -17.48 -56.02 -3.70
C SER A 227 -18.68 -56.95 -3.71
N ASP A 228 -19.12 -57.31 -4.91
CA ASP A 228 -20.16 -58.33 -5.14
C ASP A 228 -19.56 -59.71 -5.49
N VAL A 229 -18.22 -59.83 -5.43
CA VAL A 229 -17.51 -61.08 -5.70
C VAL A 229 -17.91 -62.15 -4.68
N GLY A 230 -18.22 -63.35 -5.19
CA GLY A 230 -18.69 -64.48 -4.40
C GLY A 230 -20.21 -64.62 -4.32
N MET A 231 -20.98 -63.64 -4.82
CA MET A 231 -22.43 -63.77 -4.97
C MET A 231 -22.77 -64.88 -5.98
N THR A 232 -23.80 -65.67 -5.69
CA THR A 232 -24.31 -66.69 -6.61
C THR A 232 -25.65 -66.29 -7.20
N ALA A 233 -25.90 -66.69 -8.45
CA ALA A 233 -27.16 -66.48 -9.14
C ALA A 233 -27.41 -67.58 -10.18
N TYR A 234 -28.67 -67.83 -10.49
CA TYR A 234 -29.08 -68.76 -11.55
C TYR A 234 -29.27 -68.04 -12.88
N PHE A 235 -28.72 -68.64 -13.94
CA PHE A 235 -28.83 -68.14 -15.32
C PHE A 235 -29.65 -69.12 -16.15
N ALA A 236 -30.58 -68.60 -16.94
CA ALA A 236 -31.41 -69.36 -17.87
C ALA A 236 -30.75 -69.58 -19.25
N VAL A 237 -29.49 -69.18 -19.40
CA VAL A 237 -28.73 -69.24 -20.67
C VAL A 237 -27.38 -69.91 -20.45
N ASP A 238 -26.87 -70.56 -21.48
CA ASP A 238 -25.58 -71.24 -21.44
C ASP A 238 -24.37 -70.29 -21.53
N ASN A 239 -24.54 -69.16 -22.21
CA ASN A 239 -23.50 -68.13 -22.37
C ASN A 239 -23.42 -67.27 -21.10
N ILE A 240 -22.35 -67.46 -20.33
CA ILE A 240 -22.17 -66.80 -19.03
C ILE A 240 -21.61 -65.39 -19.23
N PRO A 241 -22.26 -64.33 -18.70
CA PRO A 241 -21.77 -62.97 -18.85
C PRO A 241 -20.38 -62.76 -18.26
N THR A 242 -19.65 -61.79 -18.83
CA THR A 242 -18.32 -61.41 -18.33
C THR A 242 -18.38 -61.01 -16.85
N GLY A 243 -17.40 -61.47 -16.08
CA GLY A 243 -17.33 -61.27 -14.63
C GLY A 243 -18.08 -62.34 -13.81
N TRP A 244 -18.76 -63.27 -14.47
CA TRP A 244 -19.33 -64.47 -13.86
C TRP A 244 -18.65 -65.73 -14.40
N ILE A 245 -18.66 -66.80 -13.61
CA ILE A 245 -18.22 -68.14 -14.05
C ILE A 245 -19.24 -69.18 -13.58
N ALA A 246 -19.28 -70.33 -14.26
CA ALA A 246 -20.09 -71.46 -13.79
C ALA A 246 -19.58 -71.93 -12.43
N PHE A 247 -20.49 -72.17 -11.48
CA PHE A 247 -20.10 -72.58 -10.13
C PHE A 247 -19.26 -73.86 -10.13
N ASP A 248 -19.63 -74.84 -10.95
CA ASP A 248 -18.91 -76.12 -11.04
C ASP A 248 -17.55 -76.03 -11.75
N SER A 249 -17.25 -74.88 -12.38
CA SER A 249 -15.94 -74.60 -12.99
C SER A 249 -14.95 -73.93 -12.03
N ILE A 250 -15.34 -73.64 -10.79
CA ILE A 250 -14.52 -72.90 -9.82
C ILE A 250 -13.15 -73.56 -9.64
N ARG A 251 -13.11 -74.88 -9.43
CA ARG A 251 -11.89 -75.64 -9.14
C ARG A 251 -10.85 -75.55 -10.26
N THR A 252 -11.27 -75.33 -11.51
CA THR A 252 -10.39 -75.27 -12.68
C THR A 252 -10.09 -73.84 -13.13
N THR A 253 -11.02 -72.91 -12.90
CA THR A 253 -11.01 -71.57 -13.50
C THR A 253 -10.51 -70.49 -12.54
N VAL A 254 -10.76 -70.67 -11.23
CA VAL A 254 -10.40 -69.68 -10.20
C VAL A 254 -8.96 -69.91 -9.75
N THR A 255 -8.09 -68.97 -10.10
CA THR A 255 -6.69 -68.95 -9.67
C THR A 255 -6.37 -67.62 -9.02
N GLN A 256 -5.27 -67.56 -8.27
CA GLN A 256 -4.77 -66.31 -7.68
C GLN A 256 -4.48 -65.24 -8.76
N GLN A 257 -4.14 -65.64 -9.99
CA GLN A 257 -3.86 -64.72 -11.08
C GLN A 257 -5.13 -64.22 -11.78
N ASN A 258 -6.08 -65.11 -12.08
CA ASN A 258 -7.23 -64.77 -12.91
C ASN A 258 -8.36 -64.11 -12.11
N TYR A 259 -8.58 -64.55 -10.86
CA TYR A 259 -9.65 -64.08 -9.98
C TYR A 259 -9.15 -63.98 -8.52
N PRO A 260 -8.19 -63.08 -8.23
CA PRO A 260 -7.47 -63.02 -6.95
C PRO A 260 -8.38 -62.87 -5.74
N GLU A 261 -9.42 -62.04 -5.84
CA GLU A 261 -10.34 -61.76 -4.75
C GLU A 261 -11.22 -62.97 -4.42
N LEU A 262 -11.84 -63.57 -5.44
CA LEU A 262 -12.65 -64.79 -5.28
C LEU A 262 -11.80 -65.95 -4.76
N TYR A 263 -10.59 -66.12 -5.31
CA TYR A 263 -9.65 -67.14 -4.86
C TYR A 263 -9.34 -66.99 -3.38
N ARG A 264 -9.06 -65.77 -2.91
CA ARG A 264 -8.80 -65.49 -1.49
C ARG A 264 -9.98 -65.83 -0.60
N TYR A 265 -11.22 -65.50 -1.01
CA TYR A 265 -12.42 -65.84 -0.23
C TYR A 265 -12.63 -67.35 -0.11
N LEU A 266 -12.51 -68.06 -1.23
CA LEU A 266 -12.73 -69.50 -1.28
C LEU A 266 -11.62 -70.27 -0.55
N VAL A 267 -10.36 -69.97 -0.83
CA VAL A 267 -9.22 -70.60 -0.15
C VAL A 267 -9.19 -70.24 1.33
N GLY A 268 -9.51 -69.00 1.69
CA GLY A 268 -9.58 -68.60 3.09
C GLY A 268 -10.62 -69.40 3.89
N LYS A 269 -11.69 -69.86 3.25
CA LYS A 269 -12.72 -70.68 3.88
C LYS A 269 -12.44 -72.18 3.82
N TYR A 270 -12.03 -72.69 2.65
CA TYR A 270 -11.93 -74.13 2.38
C TYR A 270 -10.48 -74.65 2.44
N GLY A 271 -9.50 -73.79 2.74
CA GLY A 271 -8.07 -74.10 2.81
C GLY A 271 -7.38 -74.29 1.45
N SER A 272 -8.10 -74.82 0.46
CA SER A 272 -7.63 -74.99 -0.92
C SER A 272 -8.79 -74.84 -1.90
N ILE A 273 -8.50 -74.39 -3.12
CA ILE A 273 -9.52 -74.28 -4.18
C ILE A 273 -10.09 -75.65 -4.56
N SER A 274 -9.29 -76.72 -4.43
CA SER A 274 -9.72 -78.11 -4.67
C SER A 274 -10.81 -78.58 -3.71
N ASN A 275 -10.87 -77.98 -2.51
CA ASN A 275 -11.79 -78.37 -1.45
C ASN A 275 -13.13 -77.62 -1.53
N VAL A 276 -13.28 -76.66 -2.46
CA VAL A 276 -14.53 -75.93 -2.62
C VAL A 276 -15.61 -76.93 -3.06
N PRO A 277 -16.73 -77.06 -2.32
CA PRO A 277 -17.84 -77.92 -2.71
C PRO A 277 -18.45 -77.41 -4.02
N LEU A 278 -18.76 -78.32 -4.93
CA LEU A 278 -19.43 -77.99 -6.18
C LEU A 278 -20.94 -78.20 -6.03
N ALA A 279 -21.72 -77.62 -6.94
CA ALA A 279 -23.16 -77.82 -6.98
C ALA A 279 -23.49 -79.23 -7.49
N GLU A 280 -22.81 -79.78 -8.51
CA GLU A 280 -22.87 -81.20 -8.90
C GLU A 280 -24.31 -81.78 -8.95
N ASP A 281 -25.26 -81.06 -9.56
CA ASP A 281 -26.70 -81.40 -9.63
C ASP A 281 -27.43 -81.49 -8.26
N ARG A 282 -26.98 -80.72 -7.26
CA ARG A 282 -27.61 -80.63 -5.93
C ARG A 282 -28.57 -79.46 -5.81
N PHE A 283 -29.59 -79.63 -4.97
CA PHE A 283 -30.40 -78.50 -4.51
C PHE A 283 -29.63 -77.58 -3.55
N ILE A 284 -29.86 -76.27 -3.67
CA ILE A 284 -29.31 -75.27 -2.76
C ILE A 284 -30.32 -74.96 -1.65
N ARG A 285 -29.86 -74.95 -0.41
CA ARG A 285 -30.64 -74.58 0.78
C ARG A 285 -29.88 -73.57 1.63
N ASN A 286 -30.60 -72.86 2.49
CA ASN A 286 -29.99 -71.92 3.43
C ASN A 286 -29.16 -72.64 4.49
N ALA A 287 -28.05 -72.02 4.91
CA ALA A 287 -27.26 -72.46 6.06
C ALA A 287 -28.01 -72.09 7.34
N SER A 288 -28.67 -73.07 7.94
CA SER A 288 -29.39 -72.95 9.20
C SER A 288 -29.50 -74.33 9.85
N ASN A 289 -29.97 -74.37 11.11
CA ASN A 289 -30.15 -75.62 11.86
C ASN A 289 -28.86 -76.48 11.92
N ASN A 290 -27.75 -75.85 12.34
CA ASN A 290 -26.41 -76.44 12.43
C ASN A 290 -25.73 -76.81 11.10
N LEU A 291 -26.38 -76.56 9.95
CA LEU A 291 -25.73 -76.71 8.65
C LEU A 291 -24.85 -75.49 8.34
N SER A 292 -23.62 -75.74 7.91
CA SER A 292 -22.67 -74.70 7.56
C SER A 292 -22.69 -74.39 6.07
N VAL A 293 -22.38 -73.15 5.68
CA VAL A 293 -22.27 -72.79 4.25
C VAL A 293 -21.17 -73.63 3.60
N GLY A 294 -21.52 -74.43 2.59
CA GLY A 294 -20.60 -75.35 1.89
C GLY A 294 -20.69 -76.80 2.35
N GLU A 295 -21.56 -77.12 3.31
CA GLU A 295 -21.85 -78.50 3.66
C GLU A 295 -22.71 -79.17 2.58
N THR A 296 -22.40 -80.43 2.24
CA THR A 296 -23.14 -81.22 1.25
C THR A 296 -23.97 -82.29 1.93
N GLN A 297 -25.19 -82.50 1.46
CA GLN A 297 -26.08 -83.57 1.96
C GLN A 297 -26.42 -84.54 0.82
N SER A 298 -26.58 -85.81 1.15
CA SER A 298 -27.18 -86.80 0.23
C SER A 298 -28.70 -86.64 0.19
N ASP A 299 -29.35 -87.24 -0.80
CA ASP A 299 -30.81 -87.34 -0.79
C ASP A 299 -31.27 -88.18 0.40
N GLU A 300 -32.34 -87.72 1.04
CA GLU A 300 -32.93 -88.41 2.20
C GLU A 300 -34.44 -88.40 2.05
N ILE A 301 -35.05 -89.57 2.19
CA ILE A 301 -36.48 -89.69 2.47
C ILE A 301 -36.66 -89.87 3.98
N LYS A 302 -37.53 -89.03 4.57
CA LYS A 302 -37.84 -89.17 6.00
C LYS A 302 -38.36 -90.57 6.30
N LYS A 303 -37.98 -91.10 7.47
CA LYS A 303 -38.54 -92.34 8.00
C LYS A 303 -40.07 -92.28 7.95
N HIS A 304 -40.66 -93.31 7.37
CA HIS A 304 -42.10 -93.47 7.26
C HIS A 304 -42.45 -94.95 7.40
N VAL A 305 -43.72 -95.23 7.69
CA VAL A 305 -44.24 -96.58 7.83
C VAL A 305 -45.28 -96.84 6.75
N HIS A 306 -45.25 -98.04 6.18
CA HIS A 306 -46.31 -98.52 5.30
C HIS A 306 -47.14 -99.57 6.04
N LYS A 307 -48.46 -99.50 5.89
CA LYS A 307 -49.33 -100.57 6.35
C LYS A 307 -49.22 -101.74 5.38
N VAL A 308 -48.43 -102.74 5.75
CA VAL A 308 -48.34 -104.00 5.01
C VAL A 308 -49.54 -104.86 5.39
N ARG A 309 -50.25 -105.43 4.40
CA ARG A 309 -51.32 -106.40 4.67
C ARG A 309 -50.66 -107.73 5.03
N THR A 310 -50.73 -108.12 6.29
CA THR A 310 -50.35 -109.46 6.75
C THR A 310 -51.60 -110.35 6.80
N HIS A 311 -51.38 -111.65 6.61
CA HIS A 311 -52.39 -112.67 6.77
C HIS A 311 -52.80 -112.69 8.26
N TRP A 312 -54.06 -112.35 8.55
CA TRP A 312 -54.77 -112.38 9.84
C TRP A 312 -54.70 -111.12 10.73
N VAL A 313 -55.89 -110.62 11.09
CA VAL A 313 -56.19 -110.34 12.51
C VAL A 313 -57.26 -111.33 13.04
N ASN A 314 -57.63 -112.34 12.23
CA ASN A 314 -59.00 -112.87 11.99
C ASN A 314 -59.90 -111.92 11.16
N SER A 315 -59.71 -111.89 9.82
CA SER A 315 -60.68 -111.34 8.85
C SER A 315 -60.42 -111.87 7.44
N SER A 316 -61.50 -112.08 6.68
CA SER A 316 -61.63 -112.92 5.47
C SER A 316 -61.47 -112.20 4.11
N ASP A 317 -60.91 -110.98 4.07
CA ASP A 317 -60.77 -110.21 2.82
C ASP A 317 -59.32 -109.79 2.52
N SER A 318 -58.47 -110.75 2.16
CA SER A 318 -57.13 -110.47 1.61
C SER A 318 -56.81 -111.30 0.37
N ASN A 319 -57.70 -111.29 -0.62
CA ASN A 319 -57.50 -111.89 -1.94
C ASN A 319 -56.88 -110.93 -2.98
N ILE A 320 -55.97 -110.03 -2.59
CA ILE A 320 -55.33 -109.11 -3.55
C ILE A 320 -53.89 -109.54 -3.95
N PHE A 321 -53.47 -110.77 -3.62
CA PHE A 321 -52.27 -111.37 -4.25
C PHE A 321 -52.41 -112.86 -4.57
N TYR A 322 -53.60 -113.44 -4.47
CA TYR A 322 -53.83 -114.86 -4.74
C TYR A 322 -54.88 -115.03 -5.85
N ASP A 323 -54.48 -114.75 -7.08
CA ASP A 323 -55.15 -115.33 -8.25
C ASP A 323 -54.43 -116.66 -8.60
N LYS A 324 -55.01 -117.79 -8.19
CA LYS A 324 -54.50 -119.15 -8.51
C LYS A 324 -54.52 -119.46 -10.02
N THR A 325 -55.12 -118.61 -10.85
CA THR A 325 -55.20 -118.80 -12.31
C THR A 325 -54.24 -117.89 -13.09
N LYS A 326 -53.55 -116.96 -12.42
CA LYS A 326 -52.50 -116.13 -13.01
C LYS A 326 -51.19 -116.36 -12.27
N THR A 327 -50.35 -117.23 -12.84
CA THR A 327 -48.97 -117.46 -12.45
C THR A 327 -48.12 -116.21 -12.72
N VAL A 328 -48.18 -115.22 -11.84
CA VAL A 328 -47.06 -114.29 -11.64
C VAL A 328 -46.95 -113.96 -10.14
N ILE A 329 -46.66 -114.97 -9.32
CA ILE A 329 -45.84 -114.71 -8.13
C ILE A 329 -44.47 -114.38 -8.72
N ASP A 330 -44.17 -113.08 -8.82
CA ASP A 330 -42.86 -112.65 -9.29
C ASP A 330 -41.82 -113.32 -8.39
N SER A 331 -40.94 -114.15 -8.96
CA SER A 331 -39.89 -114.90 -8.27
C SER A 331 -38.89 -114.01 -7.51
N ARG A 332 -39.10 -112.70 -7.60
CA ARG A 332 -38.30 -111.62 -7.04
C ARG A 332 -38.97 -110.94 -5.84
N LEU A 333 -39.92 -111.62 -5.20
CA LEU A 333 -40.40 -111.31 -3.85
C LEU A 333 -39.72 -112.26 -2.86
N ARG A 334 -39.02 -111.73 -1.86
CA ARG A 334 -38.30 -112.53 -0.84
C ARG A 334 -38.96 -112.37 0.53
N THR A 335 -39.10 -113.48 1.24
CA THR A 335 -39.46 -113.52 2.67
C THR A 335 -38.20 -113.31 3.51
N ALA A 336 -38.22 -112.37 4.45
CA ALA A 336 -37.11 -112.20 5.39
C ALA A 336 -37.29 -113.19 6.56
N THR A 337 -36.73 -114.39 6.45
CA THR A 337 -36.73 -115.38 7.54
C THR A 337 -35.35 -115.45 8.17
N THR A 338 -35.22 -115.01 9.42
CA THR A 338 -34.24 -115.60 10.33
C THR A 338 -34.93 -116.73 11.08
N THR A 339 -34.54 -117.96 10.71
CA THR A 339 -34.57 -119.19 11.53
C THR A 339 -35.92 -119.68 12.03
N ASP A 340 -36.70 -120.30 11.17
CA ASP A 340 -37.00 -121.73 11.20
C ASP A 340 -37.49 -122.13 9.80
N ASP A 341 -37.40 -123.40 9.42
CA ASP A 341 -37.80 -123.86 8.08
C ASP A 341 -39.35 -123.86 7.89
N ASN A 342 -40.08 -123.04 8.65
CA ASN A 342 -41.53 -122.92 8.61
C ASN A 342 -41.96 -121.60 7.93
N LEU A 343 -42.17 -121.64 6.62
CA LEU A 343 -42.65 -120.50 5.82
C LEU A 343 -44.07 -120.00 6.18
N SER A 344 -44.77 -120.66 7.11
CA SER A 344 -46.19 -120.41 7.39
C SER A 344 -46.47 -119.32 8.43
N ASP A 345 -45.49 -118.88 9.21
CA ASP A 345 -45.67 -117.92 10.31
C ASP A 345 -44.86 -116.62 10.18
N ASN A 346 -43.86 -116.57 9.31
CA ASN A 346 -43.01 -115.38 9.12
C ASN A 346 -43.45 -114.51 7.92
N GLY A 347 -44.50 -113.73 8.16
CA GLY A 347 -45.23 -112.96 7.14
C GLY A 347 -44.67 -111.59 6.76
N PHE A 348 -43.36 -111.45 6.49
CA PHE A 348 -42.80 -110.23 5.91
C PHE A 348 -42.20 -110.50 4.52
N MET A 349 -42.85 -109.98 3.48
CA MET A 349 -42.33 -109.98 2.10
C MET A 349 -41.84 -108.57 1.76
N HIS A 350 -40.62 -108.45 1.23
CA HIS A 350 -40.18 -107.23 0.57
C HIS A 350 -39.99 -107.47 -0.94
N PRO A 351 -40.30 -106.49 -1.80
CA PRO A 351 -39.97 -106.57 -3.21
C PRO A 351 -38.45 -106.42 -3.42
N LEU A 352 -37.87 -107.21 -4.33
CA LEU A 352 -36.54 -106.91 -4.88
C LEU A 352 -36.62 -105.65 -5.75
N LEU A 353 -35.47 -104.96 -5.90
CA LEU A 353 -35.35 -103.68 -6.63
C LEU A 353 -35.84 -103.74 -8.08
N ASP A 354 -35.84 -104.91 -8.69
CA ASP A 354 -36.25 -105.13 -10.07
C ASP A 354 -37.74 -105.55 -10.20
N SER A 355 -38.44 -105.77 -9.08
CA SER A 355 -39.88 -106.07 -9.04
C SER A 355 -40.72 -104.89 -9.53
N PRO A 356 -41.84 -105.09 -10.24
CA PRO A 356 -42.78 -104.02 -10.58
C PRO A 356 -43.41 -103.33 -9.35
N MET A 357 -43.25 -103.90 -8.16
CA MET A 357 -43.69 -103.31 -6.88
C MET A 357 -42.63 -102.36 -6.27
N ALA A 358 -41.40 -102.34 -6.79
CA ALA A 358 -40.41 -101.33 -6.50
C ALA A 358 -40.71 -100.09 -7.35
N THR A 359 -41.53 -99.18 -6.82
CA THR A 359 -41.89 -97.93 -7.51
C THR A 359 -40.87 -96.83 -7.18
N GLY A 360 -40.30 -96.19 -8.19
CA GLY A 360 -39.34 -95.09 -8.02
C GLY A 360 -38.42 -94.92 -9.22
N GLY A 361 -37.51 -93.95 -9.14
CA GLY A 361 -36.40 -93.78 -10.08
C GLY A 361 -35.07 -93.84 -9.34
N ASN A 362 -33.97 -93.55 -10.04
CA ASN A 362 -32.62 -93.60 -9.47
C ASN A 362 -32.34 -92.52 -8.40
N GLU A 363 -33.21 -91.53 -8.23
CA GLU A 363 -33.00 -90.37 -7.36
C GLU A 363 -34.32 -89.89 -6.75
N THR A 364 -34.31 -89.55 -5.46
CA THR A 364 -35.46 -88.96 -4.77
C THR A 364 -35.41 -87.43 -4.88
N ARG A 365 -36.26 -86.83 -5.74
CA ARG A 365 -36.36 -85.37 -5.88
C ARG A 365 -37.79 -84.86 -6.18
N PRO A 366 -38.15 -83.65 -5.72
CA PRO A 366 -39.34 -82.95 -6.19
C PRO A 366 -39.17 -82.46 -7.65
N LYS A 367 -40.24 -81.91 -8.24
CA LYS A 367 -40.15 -81.24 -9.56
C LYS A 367 -39.18 -80.06 -9.49
N SER A 368 -38.27 -79.97 -10.47
CA SER A 368 -37.25 -78.91 -10.55
C SER A 368 -37.18 -78.30 -11.96
N LEU A 369 -36.67 -77.07 -12.03
CA LEU A 369 -36.26 -76.39 -13.27
C LEU A 369 -34.74 -76.31 -13.28
N ILE A 370 -34.12 -76.69 -14.39
CA ILE A 370 -32.66 -76.71 -14.52
C ILE A 370 -32.16 -75.36 -15.02
N LEU A 371 -31.34 -74.69 -14.20
CA LEU A 371 -30.69 -73.41 -14.50
C LEU A 371 -29.20 -73.52 -14.15
N LYS A 372 -28.38 -72.68 -14.77
CA LYS A 372 -26.94 -72.69 -14.54
C LYS A 372 -26.60 -71.84 -13.32
N LEU A 373 -26.12 -72.47 -12.25
CA LEU A 373 -25.60 -71.74 -11.09
C LEU A 373 -24.25 -71.12 -11.45
N CYS A 374 -24.15 -69.81 -11.30
CA CYS A 374 -22.93 -69.05 -11.53
C CYS A 374 -22.52 -68.30 -10.26
N ILE A 375 -21.23 -68.00 -10.16
CA ILE A 375 -20.65 -67.16 -9.11
C ILE A 375 -20.01 -65.93 -9.72
N LYS A 376 -20.19 -64.77 -9.07
CA LYS A 376 -19.55 -63.52 -9.48
C LYS A 376 -18.06 -63.61 -9.16
N ALA A 377 -17.23 -63.55 -10.20
CA ALA A 377 -15.79 -63.74 -10.10
C ALA A 377 -14.99 -62.44 -10.19
N LYS A 378 -15.56 -61.39 -10.81
CA LYS A 378 -14.98 -60.04 -10.83
C LYS A 378 -15.98 -59.03 -10.28
N ASN A 379 -15.48 -58.04 -9.54
CA ASN A 379 -16.31 -56.97 -9.02
C ASN A 379 -16.89 -56.14 -10.19
N THR A 380 -18.14 -55.72 -10.07
CA THR A 380 -18.80 -54.85 -11.05
C THR A 380 -18.03 -53.54 -11.30
N PHE A 381 -17.26 -53.05 -10.33
CA PHE A 381 -16.43 -51.84 -10.46
C PHE A 381 -14.92 -52.11 -10.43
N ASP A 382 -14.46 -53.30 -10.84
CA ASP A 382 -13.04 -53.68 -10.68
C ASP A 382 -12.05 -52.74 -11.42
N ASP A 383 -12.49 -52.10 -12.52
CA ASP A 383 -11.64 -51.21 -13.32
C ASP A 383 -11.54 -49.76 -12.79
N VAL A 384 -12.38 -49.39 -11.82
CA VAL A 384 -12.48 -48.02 -11.30
C VAL A 384 -12.38 -47.95 -9.78
N GLN A 385 -12.00 -46.77 -9.29
CA GLN A 385 -11.95 -46.45 -7.89
C GLN A 385 -12.66 -45.13 -7.65
N PHE A 386 -13.42 -45.06 -6.56
CA PHE A 386 -14.18 -43.89 -6.20
C PHE A 386 -13.38 -42.99 -5.26
N TRP A 387 -13.41 -41.70 -5.55
CA TRP A 387 -12.68 -40.67 -4.84
C TRP A 387 -13.60 -39.49 -4.56
N VAL A 388 -13.44 -38.85 -3.41
CA VAL A 388 -14.18 -37.65 -3.00
C VAL A 388 -13.29 -36.43 -3.20
N LYS A 389 -13.82 -35.40 -3.87
CA LYS A 389 -13.12 -34.13 -4.05
C LYS A 389 -12.92 -33.46 -2.69
N ALA A 390 -11.67 -33.39 -2.23
CA ALA A 390 -11.33 -32.92 -0.89
C ALA A 390 -10.80 -31.48 -0.86
N PHE A 391 -10.26 -30.99 -1.98
CA PHE A 391 -9.70 -29.64 -2.10
C PHE A 391 -10.35 -28.86 -3.25
N GLY A 392 -10.82 -27.63 -3.00
CA GLY A 392 -11.42 -26.77 -4.03
C GLY A 392 -10.40 -26.17 -4.99
N VAL A 393 -9.28 -25.68 -4.48
CA VAL A 393 -8.10 -25.17 -5.20
C VAL A 393 -6.91 -25.33 -4.24
N VAL A 394 -5.68 -25.37 -4.76
CA VAL A 394 -4.47 -25.26 -3.93
C VAL A 394 -4.49 -23.88 -3.26
N GLU A 395 -5.07 -23.79 -2.06
CA GLU A 395 -4.51 -22.93 -1.04
C GLU A 395 -3.19 -23.59 -0.65
N ASN A 396 -2.14 -23.14 -1.33
CA ASN A 396 -0.79 -23.50 -0.98
C ASN A 396 -0.66 -23.20 0.51
N ALA A 397 -0.31 -24.18 1.34
CA ALA A 397 -0.04 -23.94 2.77
C ALA A 397 1.17 -23.00 3.00
N GLY A 398 1.78 -22.48 1.92
CA GLY A 398 2.74 -21.38 1.91
C GLY A 398 2.20 -20.04 1.38
N ALA A 399 0.92 -19.92 1.04
CA ALA A 399 0.29 -18.62 0.84
C ALA A 399 0.03 -18.02 2.22
N LEU A 400 0.96 -17.18 2.69
CA LEU A 400 0.71 -16.27 3.79
C LEU A 400 -0.70 -15.69 3.61
N ASP A 401 -1.57 -15.89 4.59
CA ASP A 401 -2.83 -15.17 4.68
C ASP A 401 -2.52 -13.69 4.45
N ALA A 402 -3.03 -13.13 3.35
CA ALA A 402 -2.77 -11.74 2.99
C ALA A 402 -3.25 -10.79 4.11
N GLY A 403 -4.22 -11.22 4.93
CA GLY A 403 -4.59 -10.55 6.17
C GLY A 403 -3.46 -10.55 7.19
N THR A 404 -2.91 -11.72 7.53
CA THR A 404 -1.75 -11.88 8.42
C THR A 404 -0.49 -11.17 7.89
N LEU A 405 -0.21 -11.21 6.58
CA LEU A 405 0.91 -10.47 5.98
C LEU A 405 0.67 -8.96 6.07
N ALA A 406 -0.54 -8.47 5.76
CA ALA A 406 -0.87 -7.06 5.89
C ALA A 406 -0.77 -6.59 7.34
N GLN A 407 -1.22 -7.39 8.30
CA GLN A 407 -1.08 -7.13 9.74
C GLN A 407 0.39 -7.11 10.17
N ASN A 408 1.20 -8.07 9.70
CA ASN A 408 2.64 -8.10 10.00
C ASN A 408 3.38 -6.93 9.35
N MET A 409 2.99 -6.52 8.13
CA MET A 409 3.55 -5.34 7.47
C MET A 409 3.13 -4.04 8.18
N GLN A 410 1.90 -3.96 8.69
CA GLN A 410 1.45 -2.83 9.51
C GLN A 410 2.21 -2.78 10.84
N ALA A 411 2.30 -3.89 11.56
CA ALA A 411 3.04 -4.00 12.81
C ALA A 411 4.55 -3.71 12.61
N LEU A 412 5.13 -4.14 11.49
CA LEU A 412 6.51 -3.81 11.13
C LEU A 412 6.65 -2.32 10.81
N SER A 413 5.70 -1.73 10.08
CA SER A 413 5.69 -0.29 9.78
C SER A 413 5.62 0.54 11.07
N GLU A 414 4.73 0.18 12.00
CA GLU A 414 4.61 0.83 13.31
C GLU A 414 5.89 0.68 14.14
N SER A 415 6.50 -0.52 14.14
CA SER A 415 7.78 -0.76 14.82
C SER A 415 8.93 0.06 14.22
N VAL A 416 8.97 0.19 12.88
CA VAL A 416 9.96 1.00 12.17
C VAL A 416 9.76 2.48 12.47
N GLU A 417 8.53 2.99 12.44
CA GLU A 417 8.21 4.38 12.79
C GLU A 417 8.63 4.69 14.24
N GLN A 418 8.33 3.78 15.18
CA GLN A 418 8.76 3.91 16.57
C GLN A 418 10.30 3.95 16.67
N LYS A 419 11.00 3.08 15.95
CA LYS A 419 12.47 3.05 15.97
C LYS A 419 13.10 4.31 15.36
N ILE A 420 12.50 4.86 14.31
CA ILE A 420 12.92 6.13 13.71
C ILE A 420 12.80 7.26 14.73
N GLU A 421 11.68 7.33 15.47
CA GLU A 421 11.49 8.37 16.48
C GLU A 421 12.43 8.17 17.67
N GLU A 422 12.62 6.94 18.15
CA GLU A 422 13.62 6.62 19.20
C GLU A 422 15.04 7.06 18.79
N ASN A 423 15.46 6.72 17.57
CA ASN A 423 16.77 7.11 17.05
C ASN A 423 16.90 8.63 16.95
N LYS A 424 15.87 9.31 16.43
CA LYS A 424 15.84 10.78 16.35
C LYS A 424 15.95 11.42 17.72
N GLN A 425 15.25 10.91 18.73
CA GLN A 425 15.35 11.38 20.10
C GLN A 425 16.73 11.12 20.71
N SER A 426 17.34 9.95 20.44
CA SER A 426 18.71 9.64 20.86
C SER A 426 19.72 10.61 20.25
N THR A 427 19.66 10.82 18.93
CA THR A 427 20.53 11.76 18.21
C THR A 427 20.35 13.20 18.70
N LEU A 428 19.11 13.63 18.98
CA LEU A 428 18.85 14.95 19.56
C LEU A 428 19.48 15.12 20.95
N ARG A 429 19.44 14.09 21.79
CA ARG A 429 20.10 14.09 23.10
C ARG A 429 21.61 14.16 22.95
N GLU A 430 22.20 13.37 22.06
CA GLU A 430 23.64 13.40 21.77
C GLU A 430 24.10 14.78 21.27
N ILE A 431 23.37 15.39 20.33
CA ILE A 431 23.67 16.75 19.85
C ILE A 431 23.55 17.77 20.99
N THR A 432 22.55 17.63 21.85
CA THR A 432 22.36 18.54 22.99
C THR A 432 23.51 18.44 23.98
N ASN A 433 23.96 17.22 24.28
CA ASN A 433 25.10 16.97 25.16
C ASN A 433 26.40 17.51 24.53
N ALA A 434 26.65 17.22 23.25
CA ALA A 434 27.82 17.73 22.54
C ALA A 434 27.84 19.27 22.51
N LYS A 435 26.69 19.92 22.30
CA LYS A 435 26.57 21.38 22.36
C LYS A 435 26.91 21.93 23.75
N ALA A 436 26.48 21.24 24.81
CA ALA A 436 26.81 21.63 26.18
C ALA A 436 28.32 21.49 26.44
N ASP A 437 28.93 20.38 26.03
CA ASP A 437 30.37 20.14 26.18
C ASP A 437 31.21 21.15 25.41
N ILE A 438 30.87 21.42 24.14
CA ILE A 438 31.56 22.43 23.33
C ILE A 438 31.47 23.81 23.99
N LYS A 439 30.30 24.16 24.55
CA LYS A 439 30.13 25.43 25.26
C LYS A 439 31.03 25.51 26.50
N GLN A 440 31.15 24.43 27.27
CA GLN A 440 32.05 24.38 28.42
C GLN A 440 33.51 24.50 28.00
N GLN A 441 33.94 23.77 26.97
CA GLN A 441 35.29 23.86 26.43
C GLN A 441 35.62 25.28 25.92
N PHE A 442 34.67 25.94 25.26
CA PHE A 442 34.85 27.31 24.79
C PHE A 442 35.02 28.30 25.95
N LEU A 443 34.20 28.19 27.00
CA LEU A 443 34.32 29.03 28.20
C LEU A 443 35.68 28.82 28.88
N GLN A 444 36.14 27.58 28.98
CA GLN A 444 37.43 27.26 29.57
C GLN A 444 38.60 27.77 28.72
N ALA A 445 38.51 27.68 27.40
CA ALA A 445 39.50 28.27 26.50
C ALA A 445 39.56 29.80 26.62
N GLN A 446 38.40 30.46 26.77
CA GLN A 446 38.32 31.89 27.00
C GLN A 446 38.98 32.31 28.32
N GLU A 447 38.77 31.53 29.39
CA GLU A 447 39.41 31.74 30.69
C GLU A 447 40.94 31.56 30.58
N ASN A 448 41.41 30.48 29.94
CA ASN A 448 42.84 30.24 29.74
C ASN A 448 43.51 31.37 28.94
N LEU A 449 42.86 31.90 27.90
CA LEU A 449 43.40 33.02 27.13
C LEU A 449 43.56 34.30 27.98
N SER A 450 42.65 34.52 28.93
CA SER A 450 42.70 35.70 29.82
C SER A 450 43.92 35.71 30.74
N GLN A 451 44.49 34.54 31.04
CA GLN A 451 45.64 34.40 31.95
C GLN A 451 47.00 34.58 31.24
N ILE A 452 47.07 34.50 29.91
CA ILE A 452 48.33 34.61 29.13
C ILE A 452 48.82 36.08 29.05
N GLY A 453 47.96 37.06 29.36
CA GLY A 453 48.27 38.49 29.23
C GLY A 453 48.84 39.18 30.48
N THR A 454 48.86 38.55 31.65
CA THR A 454 49.25 39.21 32.91
C THR A 454 50.73 39.08 33.20
N LEU A 455 51.45 40.21 33.16
CA LEU A 455 52.84 40.30 33.63
C LEU A 455 52.90 40.00 35.13
N LYS A 456 53.77 39.07 35.52
CA LYS A 456 53.99 38.74 36.92
C LYS A 456 55.40 39.13 37.34
N THR A 457 55.49 40.00 38.34
CA THR A 457 56.78 40.35 38.94
C THR A 457 57.32 39.18 39.74
N VAL A 458 58.43 38.64 39.28
CA VAL A 458 59.10 37.49 39.92
C VAL A 458 60.20 37.92 40.85
N TRP A 459 60.71 39.14 40.67
CA TRP A 459 61.72 39.73 41.51
C TRP A 459 61.69 41.26 41.42
N GLN A 460 61.93 41.94 42.53
CA GLN A 460 62.09 43.39 42.59
C GLN A 460 63.12 43.76 43.65
N GLY A 461 64.01 44.70 43.35
CA GLY A 461 65.09 45.12 44.25
C GLY A 461 66.02 46.11 43.57
N ASN A 462 67.16 46.42 44.18
CA ASN A 462 68.19 47.25 43.55
C ASN A 462 69.53 46.53 43.67
N VAL A 463 69.90 45.74 42.64
CA VAL A 463 71.08 44.89 42.69
C VAL A 463 72.10 45.27 41.63
N ASN A 464 73.36 45.36 42.07
CA ASN A 464 74.54 45.58 41.23
C ASN A 464 75.53 44.40 41.32
N SER A 465 75.07 43.22 41.76
CA SER A 465 75.90 42.05 42.05
C SER A 465 75.36 40.74 41.43
N ARG A 466 76.22 39.72 41.41
CA ARG A 466 76.27 38.63 40.43
C ARG A 466 75.10 37.64 40.39
N GLN A 467 74.16 37.65 41.33
CA GLN A 467 73.12 36.62 41.40
C GLN A 467 71.79 37.16 41.92
N ILE A 468 70.70 36.78 41.26
CA ILE A 468 69.32 37.11 41.60
C ILE A 468 68.52 35.80 41.67
N THR A 469 67.78 35.59 42.76
CA THR A 469 66.84 34.46 42.89
C THR A 469 65.42 34.95 42.60
N LEU A 470 64.77 34.31 41.64
CA LEU A 470 63.40 34.54 41.21
C LEU A 470 62.43 33.77 42.12
N SER A 471 61.24 34.32 42.34
CA SER A 471 60.18 33.65 43.10
C SER A 471 59.54 32.45 42.39
N GLU A 472 59.81 32.26 41.08
CA GLU A 472 59.37 31.09 40.34
C GLU A 472 60.31 30.72 39.19
N LYS A 473 60.17 29.49 38.68
CA LYS A 473 60.90 29.01 37.52
C LYS A 473 60.58 29.82 36.27
N CYS A 474 61.62 30.15 35.52
CA CYS A 474 61.54 31.03 34.37
C CYS A 474 61.73 30.33 33.01
N PHE A 475 61.96 29.01 32.98
CA PHE A 475 61.96 28.21 31.75
C PHE A 475 60.60 28.26 31.04
N GLY A 476 60.63 28.36 29.72
CA GLY A 476 59.46 28.46 28.83
C GLY A 476 58.75 29.81 28.89
N LYS A 477 59.34 30.81 29.55
CA LYS A 477 58.76 32.14 29.76
C LYS A 477 59.66 33.23 29.20
N THR A 478 59.07 34.40 28.94
CA THR A 478 59.81 35.61 28.58
C THR A 478 60.16 36.37 29.85
N LEU A 479 61.45 36.61 30.08
CA LEU A 479 61.91 37.43 31.19
C LEU A 479 62.04 38.86 30.68
N ILE A 480 61.55 39.80 31.48
CA ILE A 480 61.59 41.23 31.20
C ILE A 480 62.33 41.91 32.35
N LEU A 481 63.56 42.32 32.08
CA LEU A 481 64.43 43.00 33.02
C LEU A 481 64.28 44.50 32.86
N TYR A 482 64.10 45.17 33.99
CA TYR A 482 64.07 46.62 34.11
C TYR A 482 65.45 47.05 34.60
N LEU A 483 66.21 47.67 33.71
CA LEU A 483 67.59 48.06 33.94
C LEU A 483 67.69 49.58 34.06
N GLN A 484 68.52 50.09 34.95
CA GLN A 484 68.82 51.52 35.04
C GLN A 484 70.32 51.73 34.78
N SER A 485 70.69 52.78 34.06
CA SER A 485 72.12 53.15 33.98
C SER A 485 72.67 53.43 35.37
N SER A 486 73.86 52.91 35.68
CA SER A 486 74.63 53.26 36.88
C SER A 486 75.53 54.46 36.67
N GLU A 487 75.71 54.87 35.40
CA GLU A 487 76.47 56.06 35.05
C GLU A 487 75.58 57.30 35.32
N SER A 488 76.06 58.17 36.20
CA SER A 488 75.37 59.37 36.70
C SER A 488 74.09 59.17 37.53
N HIS A 489 73.67 57.93 37.82
CA HIS A 489 72.52 57.63 38.68
C HIS A 489 72.92 56.81 39.92
N ARG A 490 72.17 56.98 41.01
CA ARG A 490 72.40 56.24 42.26
C ARG A 490 71.56 54.97 42.28
N LEU A 491 72.01 53.95 43.02
CA LEU A 491 71.33 52.65 43.15
C LEU A 491 69.85 52.76 43.60
N ASN A 492 69.47 53.86 44.25
CA ASN A 492 68.14 54.09 44.80
C ASN A 492 67.24 54.91 43.85
N ASP A 493 67.81 55.43 42.76
CA ASP A 493 67.10 56.18 41.74
C ASP A 493 66.20 55.22 40.93
N ASN A 494 65.04 55.63 40.46
CA ASN A 494 64.17 54.81 39.62
C ASN A 494 63.79 55.50 38.30
N ASN A 495 64.49 56.57 37.93
CA ASN A 495 64.30 57.29 36.67
C ASN A 495 65.13 56.65 35.53
N ASP A 496 64.71 56.84 34.28
CA ASP A 496 65.38 56.31 33.07
C ASP A 496 65.61 54.79 33.10
N ILE A 497 64.50 54.05 33.13
CA ILE A 497 64.49 52.59 33.10
C ILE A 497 64.43 52.07 31.66
N GLU A 498 65.38 51.21 31.34
CA GLU A 498 65.50 50.49 30.10
C GLU A 498 64.93 49.07 30.25
N LEU A 499 64.15 48.65 29.25
CA LEU A 499 63.55 47.32 29.21
C LEU A 499 64.36 46.39 28.31
N VAL A 500 64.69 45.23 28.85
CA VAL A 500 65.35 44.16 28.11
C VAL A 500 64.55 42.89 28.30
N SER A 501 64.12 42.27 27.21
CA SER A 501 63.38 41.02 27.27
C SER A 501 64.02 39.93 26.43
N PHE A 502 64.06 38.71 26.97
CA PHE A 502 64.48 37.52 26.23
C PHE A 502 63.72 36.28 26.71
N GLU A 503 63.57 35.31 25.82
CA GLU A 503 62.95 34.03 26.13
C GLU A 503 64.00 33.06 26.68
N VAL A 504 63.74 32.47 27.85
CA VAL A 504 64.68 31.53 28.50
C VAL A 504 64.63 30.13 27.87
N GLY A 505 63.68 29.87 26.97
CA GLY A 505 63.48 28.58 26.30
C GLY A 505 63.01 27.49 27.26
N ALA A 506 62.57 26.34 26.72
CA ALA A 506 62.06 25.23 27.54
C ALA A 506 63.14 24.60 28.43
N GLU A 507 62.73 24.05 29.58
CA GLU A 507 63.62 23.28 30.47
C GLU A 507 64.11 22.03 29.72
N ILE A 508 65.44 21.87 29.58
CA ILE A 508 66.02 20.70 28.92
C ILE A 508 66.14 19.56 29.93
N GLU A 509 65.20 18.62 29.86
CA GLU A 509 65.13 17.48 30.76
C GLU A 509 66.41 16.62 30.69
N GLY A 510 66.97 16.25 31.84
CA GLY A 510 68.18 15.43 31.91
C GLY A 510 69.52 16.17 31.69
N LYS A 511 69.52 17.50 31.45
CA LYS A 511 70.76 18.29 31.34
C LYS A 511 71.57 18.19 32.64
N LYS A 512 72.80 17.66 32.58
CA LYS A 512 73.68 17.45 33.76
C LYS A 512 74.70 18.58 34.01
N GLY A 513 74.82 19.56 33.11
CA GLY A 513 75.71 20.73 33.26
C GLY A 513 75.52 21.81 32.18
N GLY A 514 76.05 23.01 32.41
CA GLY A 514 75.99 24.19 31.51
C GLY A 514 74.80 25.13 31.78
N ARG A 515 75.00 26.45 31.65
CA ARG A 515 73.96 27.49 31.86
C ARG A 515 73.33 27.94 30.54
N VAL A 516 72.12 28.50 30.59
CA VAL A 516 71.54 29.23 29.44
C VAL A 516 72.10 30.64 29.47
N ARG A 517 72.77 31.10 28.42
CA ARG A 517 73.45 32.40 28.37
C ARG A 517 72.76 33.33 27.39
N TRP A 518 72.39 34.51 27.86
CA TRP A 518 72.00 35.63 27.03
C TRP A 518 73.05 36.72 27.15
N LEU A 519 73.49 37.26 26.02
CA LEU A 519 74.50 38.32 25.96
C LEU A 519 74.03 39.35 24.95
N ASP A 520 74.14 40.62 25.34
CA ASP A 520 73.83 41.77 24.51
C ASP A 520 74.91 42.84 24.60
N VAL A 521 75.29 43.41 23.46
CA VAL A 521 76.31 44.46 23.37
C VAL A 521 75.61 45.81 23.52
N ARG A 522 75.94 46.54 24.58
CA ARG A 522 75.21 47.76 24.96
C ARG A 522 75.87 49.04 24.48
N GLU A 523 77.19 49.09 24.50
CA GLU A 523 77.97 50.25 24.07
C GLU A 523 79.31 49.79 23.49
N VAL A 524 79.77 50.47 22.43
CA VAL A 524 81.07 50.22 21.81
C VAL A 524 81.81 51.55 21.74
N ASN A 525 82.78 51.74 22.63
CA ASN A 525 83.57 52.95 22.74
C ASN A 525 84.91 52.76 22.03
N ALA A 526 85.09 53.47 20.91
CA ALA A 526 86.34 53.47 20.16
C ALA A 526 87.24 54.63 20.63
N HIS A 527 88.39 54.32 21.20
CA HIS A 527 89.33 55.32 21.72
C HIS A 527 90.37 55.70 20.67
N SER A 528 90.52 57.01 20.44
CA SER A 528 91.57 57.58 19.59
C SER A 528 92.25 58.77 20.27
N ASN A 529 93.57 58.90 20.12
CA ASN A 529 94.32 60.05 20.61
C ASN A 529 94.45 61.08 19.49
N GLY A 530 93.53 62.06 19.45
CA GLY A 530 93.68 63.31 18.71
C GLY A 530 94.05 63.14 17.22
N GLY A 531 93.22 62.44 16.43
CA GLY A 531 93.32 62.40 14.97
C GLY A 531 94.11 61.23 14.34
N ARG A 532 94.46 60.19 15.12
CA ARG A 532 95.06 58.92 14.63
C ARG A 532 94.04 57.76 14.59
N PRO A 533 94.32 56.64 13.89
CA PRO A 533 93.46 55.46 13.89
C PRO A 533 93.16 54.93 15.29
N ILE A 534 91.97 54.33 15.47
CA ILE A 534 91.49 53.74 16.73
C ILE A 534 92.49 52.67 17.19
N TYR A 535 93.00 52.81 18.43
CA TYR A 535 93.97 51.85 19.01
C TYR A 535 93.30 50.86 19.98
N TYR A 536 92.10 51.17 20.45
CA TYR A 536 91.39 50.37 21.43
C TYR A 536 89.88 50.56 21.25
N VAL A 537 89.14 49.45 21.30
CA VAL A 537 87.69 49.45 21.31
C VAL A 537 87.24 48.76 22.59
N GLU A 538 86.60 49.51 23.47
CA GLU A 538 85.91 48.96 24.64
C GLU A 538 84.49 48.57 24.23
N VAL A 539 84.08 47.36 24.60
CA VAL A 539 82.71 46.87 24.39
C VAL A 539 82.09 46.59 25.74
N LYS A 540 81.04 47.33 26.10
CA LYS A 540 80.27 47.06 27.32
C LYS A 540 79.16 46.07 26.98
N THR A 541 79.22 44.86 27.53
CA THR A 541 78.17 43.84 27.34
C THR A 541 77.34 43.65 28.60
N PHE A 542 76.05 43.42 28.40
CA PHE A 542 75.17 42.93 29.45
C PHE A 542 74.93 41.45 29.19
N ALA A 543 75.40 40.61 30.11
CA ALA A 543 75.35 39.18 29.97
C ALA A 543 74.75 38.55 31.23
N VAL A 544 73.72 37.74 31.04
CA VAL A 544 73.06 36.99 32.11
C VAL A 544 73.01 35.52 31.76
N THR A 545 73.13 34.68 32.78
CA THR A 545 72.94 33.24 32.67
C THR A 545 71.86 32.75 33.62
N VAL A 546 71.04 31.83 33.15
CA VAL A 546 70.05 31.15 34.00
C VAL A 546 70.62 29.81 34.44
N ASP A 547 70.53 29.56 35.74
CA ASP A 547 70.99 28.32 36.36
C ASP A 547 70.06 27.13 36.06
N ARG A 548 70.52 25.92 36.42
CA ARG A 548 69.85 24.67 36.08
C ARG A 548 68.44 24.54 36.64
N ASP A 549 68.18 25.14 37.81
CA ASP A 549 66.87 25.10 38.46
C ASP A 549 65.85 26.05 37.82
N GLY A 550 66.30 26.99 36.98
CA GLY A 550 65.45 28.00 36.34
C GLY A 550 64.96 29.08 37.29
N THR A 551 65.41 29.09 38.55
CA THR A 551 65.00 30.07 39.57
C THR A 551 66.09 31.07 39.89
N THR A 552 67.31 30.87 39.38
CA THR A 552 68.43 31.75 39.67
C THR A 552 69.02 32.35 38.38
N ILE A 553 69.16 33.66 38.35
CA ILE A 553 69.86 34.41 37.29
C ILE A 553 71.21 34.85 37.83
N HIS A 554 72.28 34.47 37.13
CA HIS A 554 73.62 34.99 37.34
C HIS A 554 73.91 36.11 36.35
N ILE A 555 74.31 37.26 36.85
CA ILE A 555 74.72 38.38 36.04
C ILE A 555 76.23 38.32 35.88
N GLU A 556 76.67 38.04 34.65
CA GLU A 556 78.08 37.93 34.30
C GLU A 556 78.69 39.31 34.07
N GLU A 557 77.99 40.17 33.33
CA GLU A 557 78.37 41.56 33.08
C GLU A 557 77.15 42.47 33.12
N LEU A 558 77.30 43.63 33.76
CA LEU A 558 76.21 44.61 33.95
C LEU A 558 76.24 45.77 32.95
N ALA A 559 77.30 45.92 32.15
CA ALA A 559 77.53 47.10 31.30
C ALA A 559 77.18 48.43 31.99
N GLY A 560 77.60 48.60 33.26
CA GLY A 560 77.29 49.81 34.03
C GLY A 560 75.80 50.04 34.28
N ARG A 561 75.00 49.00 34.56
CA ARG A 561 73.57 49.11 34.90
C ARG A 561 73.22 48.48 36.26
N PHE A 562 72.07 48.86 36.81
CA PHE A 562 71.43 48.23 37.96
C PHE A 562 70.17 47.48 37.52
N VAL A 563 69.96 46.26 38.01
CA VAL A 563 68.70 45.54 37.79
C VAL A 563 67.71 45.95 38.88
N LYS A 564 66.54 46.44 38.46
CA LYS A 564 65.50 47.01 39.33
C LYS A 564 64.32 46.09 39.56
N ARG A 565 63.94 45.38 38.51
CA ARG A 565 62.79 44.49 38.51
C ARG A 565 62.96 43.44 37.43
N ILE A 566 62.43 42.26 37.68
CA ILE A 566 62.29 41.20 36.69
C ILE A 566 60.84 40.75 36.73
N ASP A 567 60.17 40.90 35.60
CA ASP A 567 58.85 40.35 35.36
C ASP A 567 58.97 39.14 34.43
N ILE A 568 58.03 38.21 34.52
CA ILE A 568 57.87 37.15 33.52
C ILE A 568 56.52 37.29 32.82
N ARG A 569 56.51 36.86 31.56
CA ARG A 569 55.34 36.64 30.74
C ARG A 569 55.28 35.20 30.26
#